data_AF-A0A1D3L5L4-F1
#
_entry.id   AF-A0A1D3L5L4-F1
#
_cell.length_a   1.000
_cell.length_b   1.000
_cell.length_c   1.000
_cell.angle_alpha   90.00
_cell.angle_beta   90.00
_cell.angle_gamma   90.00
#
_symmetry.space_group_name_H-M   'P 1'
#
loop_
_entity.id
_entity.type
_entity.pdbx_description
1 polymer ?
#
loop_
_entity_poly.entity_id
_entity_poly.type
_entity_poly.pdbx_seq_one_letter_code
_entity_poly.pdbx_strand_id
1 'polypeptide(L)'
;MALLHGPGGTPIKDLESAALQLVTEKCDPESSVVMFSGGKDSLVALDIASKAGVEHAVFIDSDLEFSISRDYVRKMKKFYDIEFVQPVNDFFEFCERISPPSKRLKWCCKVMKLALMMDYGIKNQKFTFLTGLRSDESRRRSKYTEIVSDPFLFSNPRYTFKQVNPVLLWSEREIWQYIHENELPFNPLYKLGSPRVGCWCCPLASRQEWDLARDLEPEKMKKLKKLIRDFSLKLPARYRHKYVKNGWKSFAFKYHKNPVMKMSIPNKTYTLVARDFYLDKVEDLLFILSSKFQRRSGSLSFDLDVDLQKQQIRMLLEKSLNCVGCGVCLVLCPVGALYLDPKIKVDSSKCVGCFACCKRVDSKLKMGCVARNYRMSRNTIEF
;
A
#
# COMPACT_ATOMS: atom_id res chain seq x y z
N MET A 1 -44.29 3.01 -1.89
CA MET A 1 -44.51 4.42 -2.24
C MET A 1 -43.23 5.19 -1.93
N ALA A 2 -42.45 5.75 -2.84
CA ALA A 2 -42.60 6.04 -4.25
C ALA A 2 -41.35 5.58 -5.02
N LEU A 3 -41.55 5.03 -6.22
CA LEU A 3 -40.49 4.70 -7.16
C LEU A 3 -39.81 6.00 -7.60
N LEU A 4 -38.53 6.16 -7.25
CA LEU A 4 -37.67 7.19 -7.84
C LEU A 4 -37.31 6.74 -9.26
N HIS A 5 -38.25 6.86 -10.19
CA HIS A 5 -37.98 6.85 -11.62
C HIS A 5 -37.81 8.30 -12.08
N GLY A 6 -36.63 8.85 -11.80
CA GLY A 6 -36.16 10.04 -12.54
C GLY A 6 -35.93 9.68 -14.01
N PRO A 7 -36.22 10.59 -14.96
CA PRO A 7 -36.15 10.31 -16.38
C PRO A 7 -34.68 10.31 -16.85
N GLY A 8 -34.29 9.30 -17.64
CA GLY A 8 -33.09 9.36 -18.50
C GLY A 8 -31.81 8.65 -18.03
N GLY A 9 -31.87 7.73 -17.05
CA GLY A 9 -30.72 6.88 -16.71
C GLY A 9 -30.67 5.61 -17.58
N THR A 10 -29.46 5.15 -17.92
CA THR A 10 -29.26 3.84 -18.57
C THR A 10 -29.87 2.74 -17.70
N PRO A 11 -30.69 1.83 -18.24
CA PRO A 11 -31.21 0.69 -17.48
C PRO A 11 -30.10 -0.10 -16.79
N ILE A 12 -30.33 -0.52 -15.53
CA ILE A 12 -29.34 -1.28 -14.74
C ILE A 12 -28.88 -2.55 -15.48
N LYS A 13 -29.79 -3.21 -16.20
CA LYS A 13 -29.48 -4.39 -17.02
C LYS A 13 -28.48 -4.11 -18.13
N ASP A 14 -28.51 -2.92 -18.73
CA ASP A 14 -27.58 -2.54 -19.79
C ASP A 14 -26.20 -2.24 -19.19
N LEU A 15 -26.17 -1.58 -18.03
CA LEU A 15 -24.93 -1.36 -17.27
C LEU A 15 -24.29 -2.68 -16.83
N GLU A 16 -25.09 -3.61 -16.29
CA GLU A 16 -24.66 -4.95 -15.92
C GLU A 16 -24.10 -5.70 -17.13
N SER A 17 -24.79 -5.68 -18.26
CA SER A 17 -24.36 -6.35 -19.50
C SER A 17 -23.00 -5.80 -19.99
N ALA A 18 -22.82 -4.47 -19.99
CA ALA A 18 -21.56 -3.84 -20.36
C ALA A 18 -20.42 -4.20 -19.39
N ALA A 19 -20.71 -4.22 -18.08
CA ALA A 19 -19.73 -4.58 -17.06
C ALA A 19 -19.33 -6.07 -17.15
N LEU A 20 -20.29 -6.97 -17.39
CA LEU A 20 -20.04 -8.39 -17.64
C LEU A 20 -19.16 -8.58 -18.88
N GLN A 21 -19.50 -7.91 -19.99
CA GLN A 21 -18.69 -7.96 -21.21
C GLN A 21 -17.25 -7.49 -20.94
N LEU A 22 -17.06 -6.40 -20.22
CA LEU A 22 -15.73 -5.92 -19.86
C LEU A 22 -14.95 -6.97 -19.06
N VAL A 23 -15.57 -7.61 -18.06
CA VAL A 23 -14.90 -8.63 -17.26
C VAL A 23 -14.54 -9.84 -18.13
N THR A 24 -15.48 -10.38 -18.90
CA THR A 24 -15.28 -11.55 -19.77
C THR A 24 -14.18 -11.31 -20.81
N GLU A 25 -14.12 -10.13 -21.41
CA GLU A 25 -13.10 -9.82 -22.43
C GLU A 25 -11.72 -9.52 -21.85
N LYS A 26 -11.65 -9.04 -20.61
CA LYS A 26 -10.42 -8.43 -20.07
C LYS A 26 -9.85 -9.19 -18.88
N CYS A 27 -10.57 -10.15 -18.31
CA CYS A 27 -10.13 -10.94 -17.17
C CYS A 27 -10.09 -12.41 -17.58
N ASP A 28 -8.96 -13.05 -17.32
CA ASP A 28 -8.82 -14.50 -17.38
C ASP A 28 -9.07 -15.06 -15.97
N PRO A 29 -10.06 -15.95 -15.75
CA PRO A 29 -10.39 -16.50 -14.44
C PRO A 29 -9.18 -17.09 -13.67
N GLU A 30 -8.24 -17.70 -14.37
CA GLU A 30 -7.08 -18.35 -13.74
C GLU A 30 -6.07 -17.32 -13.21
N SER A 31 -5.87 -16.21 -13.92
CA SER A 31 -4.91 -15.16 -13.57
C SER A 31 -5.56 -13.89 -12.97
N SER A 32 -6.87 -13.90 -12.73
CA SER A 32 -7.63 -12.78 -12.17
C SER A 32 -8.10 -13.04 -10.74
N VAL A 33 -8.26 -11.97 -9.98
CA VAL A 33 -8.81 -12.01 -8.62
C VAL A 33 -9.54 -10.71 -8.30
N VAL A 34 -10.65 -10.81 -7.56
CA VAL A 34 -11.41 -9.65 -7.09
C VAL A 34 -10.82 -9.14 -5.77
N MET A 35 -10.50 -7.85 -5.70
CA MET A 35 -10.11 -7.21 -4.43
C MET A 35 -11.35 -6.72 -3.69
N PHE A 36 -11.94 -7.60 -2.89
CA PHE A 36 -13.13 -7.29 -2.12
C PHE A 36 -12.79 -6.49 -0.86
N SER A 37 -13.37 -5.30 -0.71
CA SER A 37 -13.12 -4.44 0.46
C SER A 37 -14.19 -4.52 1.54
N GLY A 38 -15.30 -5.23 1.26
CA GLY A 38 -16.50 -5.23 2.07
C GLY A 38 -17.38 -3.97 1.90
N GLY A 39 -17.05 -3.06 0.99
CA GLY A 39 -17.89 -1.91 0.62
C GLY A 39 -18.87 -2.23 -0.52
N LYS A 40 -19.91 -1.39 -0.66
CA LYS A 40 -20.97 -1.52 -1.67
C LYS A 40 -20.43 -1.61 -3.10
N ASP A 41 -19.43 -0.80 -3.42
CA ASP A 41 -18.89 -0.71 -4.79
C ASP A 41 -18.09 -1.98 -5.13
N SER A 42 -17.31 -2.50 -4.16
CA SER A 42 -16.62 -3.78 -4.31
C SER A 42 -17.55 -5.00 -4.24
N LEU A 43 -18.73 -4.86 -3.64
CA LEU A 43 -19.75 -5.92 -3.63
C LEU A 43 -20.36 -6.08 -5.02
N VAL A 44 -20.73 -4.98 -5.68
CA VAL A 44 -21.23 -5.05 -7.07
C VAL A 44 -20.15 -5.56 -8.01
N ALA A 45 -18.90 -5.10 -7.86
CA ALA A 45 -17.79 -5.63 -8.66
C ALA A 45 -17.54 -7.14 -8.42
N LEU A 46 -17.70 -7.63 -7.19
CA LEU A 46 -17.61 -9.05 -6.85
C LEU A 46 -18.73 -9.86 -7.50
N ASP A 47 -19.97 -9.36 -7.43
CA ASP A 47 -21.13 -10.04 -8.02
C ASP A 47 -21.02 -10.16 -9.55
N ILE A 48 -20.68 -9.05 -10.22
CA ILE A 48 -20.44 -9.02 -11.67
C ILE A 48 -19.28 -9.96 -12.04
N ALA A 49 -18.19 -9.94 -11.29
CA ALA A 49 -17.04 -10.80 -11.54
C ALA A 49 -17.40 -12.29 -11.41
N SER A 50 -18.16 -12.65 -10.37
CA SER A 50 -18.64 -14.01 -10.15
C SER A 50 -19.54 -14.48 -11.30
N LYS A 51 -20.48 -13.63 -11.75
CA LYS A 51 -21.36 -13.90 -12.90
C LYS A 51 -20.59 -14.06 -14.22
N ALA A 52 -19.43 -13.41 -14.34
CA ALA A 52 -18.52 -13.53 -15.49
C ALA A 52 -17.48 -14.66 -15.36
N GLY A 53 -17.56 -15.49 -14.30
CA GLY A 53 -16.67 -16.64 -14.09
C GLY A 53 -15.37 -16.36 -13.32
N VAL A 54 -15.15 -15.14 -12.83
CA VAL A 54 -14.05 -14.81 -11.92
C VAL A 54 -14.54 -14.91 -10.47
N GLU A 55 -14.55 -16.14 -9.94
CA GLU A 55 -15.17 -16.45 -8.64
C GLU A 55 -14.31 -16.11 -7.43
N HIS A 56 -12.99 -16.15 -7.59
CA HIS A 56 -12.07 -15.99 -6.46
C HIS A 56 -11.87 -14.51 -6.08
N ALA A 57 -12.04 -14.23 -4.80
CA ALA A 57 -11.87 -12.90 -4.22
C ALA A 57 -10.93 -12.89 -3.02
N VAL A 58 -10.27 -11.76 -2.81
CA VAL A 58 -9.35 -11.53 -1.68
C VAL A 58 -9.82 -10.33 -0.87
N PHE A 59 -9.96 -10.55 0.43
CA PHE A 59 -10.11 -9.51 1.43
C PHE A 59 -8.79 -9.31 2.19
N ILE A 60 -8.23 -8.11 2.11
CA ILE A 60 -7.07 -7.73 2.92
C ILE A 60 -7.53 -7.37 4.33
N ASP A 61 -7.35 -8.29 5.26
CA ASP A 61 -7.69 -8.11 6.67
C ASP A 61 -6.52 -7.48 7.41
N SER A 62 -6.47 -6.14 7.41
CA SER A 62 -5.38 -5.39 8.03
C SER A 62 -5.60 -5.04 9.50
N ASP A 63 -6.70 -5.55 10.10
CA ASP A 63 -7.24 -5.14 11.41
C ASP A 63 -7.62 -3.64 11.53
N LEU A 64 -7.44 -2.88 10.44
CA LEU A 64 -7.81 -1.47 10.33
C LEU A 64 -9.27 -1.28 9.91
N GLU A 65 -9.88 -2.31 9.32
CA GLU A 65 -11.29 -2.37 9.01
C GLU A 65 -12.12 -2.46 10.30
N PHE A 66 -13.33 -1.88 10.31
CA PHE A 66 -14.24 -2.03 11.43
C PHE A 66 -14.57 -3.51 11.68
N SER A 67 -14.64 -3.91 12.94
CA SER A 67 -14.95 -5.28 13.37
C SER A 67 -16.27 -5.77 12.76
N ILE A 68 -17.30 -4.92 12.77
CA ILE A 68 -18.59 -5.22 12.12
C ILE A 68 -18.47 -5.44 10.59
N SER A 69 -17.54 -4.76 9.92
CA SER A 69 -17.26 -4.97 8.49
C SER A 69 -16.51 -6.28 8.26
N ARG A 70 -15.57 -6.63 9.14
CA ARG A 70 -14.85 -7.92 9.07
C ARG A 70 -15.81 -9.08 9.30
N ASP A 71 -16.73 -8.96 10.26
CA ASP A 71 -17.79 -9.94 10.49
C ASP A 71 -18.74 -10.07 9.30
N TYR A 72 -19.06 -8.96 8.65
CA TYR A 72 -19.81 -8.97 7.41
C TYR A 72 -19.07 -9.77 6.32
N VAL A 73 -17.78 -9.48 6.05
CA VAL A 73 -17.02 -10.23 5.04
C VAL A 73 -16.90 -11.71 5.40
N ARG A 74 -16.77 -12.07 6.68
CA ARG A 74 -16.81 -13.49 7.11
C ARG A 74 -18.13 -14.17 6.76
N LYS A 75 -19.26 -13.47 6.89
CA LYS A 75 -20.58 -13.98 6.49
C LYS A 75 -20.73 -14.08 4.97
N MET A 76 -20.07 -13.19 4.21
CA MET A 76 -20.08 -13.23 2.74
C MET A 76 -19.45 -14.49 2.15
N LYS A 77 -18.58 -15.19 2.90
CA LYS A 77 -18.02 -16.50 2.50
C LYS A 77 -19.06 -17.58 2.23
N LYS A 78 -20.31 -17.39 2.67
CA LYS A 78 -21.43 -18.29 2.36
C LYS A 78 -21.92 -18.14 0.91
N PHE A 79 -21.63 -17.01 0.28
CA PHE A 79 -22.13 -16.65 -1.05
C PHE A 79 -21.02 -16.56 -2.10
N TYR A 80 -19.80 -16.21 -1.69
CA TYR A 80 -18.65 -16.02 -2.59
C TYR A 80 -17.39 -16.67 -2.02
N ASP A 81 -16.48 -17.10 -2.89
CA ASP A 81 -15.15 -17.58 -2.51
C ASP A 81 -14.24 -16.40 -2.14
N ILE A 82 -14.06 -16.16 -0.84
CA ILE A 82 -13.29 -15.02 -0.31
C ILE A 82 -12.13 -15.52 0.55
N GLU A 83 -10.91 -15.34 0.09
CA GLU A 83 -9.69 -15.55 0.88
C GLU A 83 -9.40 -14.33 1.77
N PHE A 84 -8.94 -14.59 3.00
CA PHE A 84 -8.51 -13.54 3.93
C PHE A 84 -6.98 -13.51 3.97
N VAL A 85 -6.40 -12.37 3.58
CA VAL A 85 -4.94 -12.17 3.57
C VAL A 85 -4.57 -11.10 4.60
N GLN A 86 -3.67 -11.44 5.52
CA GLN A 86 -3.26 -10.55 6.61
C GLN A 86 -1.84 -10.00 6.38
N PRO A 87 -1.58 -8.73 6.76
CA PRO A 87 -0.23 -8.19 6.74
C PRO A 87 0.60 -8.79 7.88
N VAL A 88 1.88 -9.04 7.62
CA VAL A 88 2.87 -9.47 8.65
C VAL A 88 3.14 -8.36 9.67
N ASN A 89 2.91 -7.10 9.29
CA ASN A 89 3.26 -5.93 10.07
C ASN A 89 2.09 -5.47 10.96
N ASP A 90 2.37 -5.11 12.21
CA ASP A 90 1.40 -4.47 13.09
C ASP A 90 1.30 -2.95 12.86
N PHE A 91 0.08 -2.42 12.88
CA PHE A 91 -0.17 -1.00 12.62
C PHE A 91 0.44 -0.09 13.69
N PHE A 92 0.28 -0.42 14.96
CA PHE A 92 0.73 0.43 16.07
C PHE A 92 2.25 0.44 16.16
N GLU A 93 2.88 -0.72 15.97
CA GLU A 93 4.33 -0.84 15.91
C GLU A 93 4.92 0.04 14.79
N PHE A 94 4.29 0.03 13.61
CA PHE A 94 4.73 0.89 12.51
C PHE A 94 4.52 2.38 12.79
N CYS A 95 3.47 2.75 13.51
CA CYS A 95 3.28 4.13 13.96
C CYS A 95 4.42 4.60 14.88
N GLU A 96 4.95 3.71 15.73
CA GLU A 96 6.08 4.02 16.61
C GLU A 96 7.41 4.12 15.86
N ARG A 97 7.65 3.18 14.93
CA ARG A 97 8.86 3.13 14.09
C ARG A 97 8.97 4.31 13.11
N ILE A 98 7.83 4.80 12.62
CA ILE A 98 7.75 5.83 11.58
C ILE A 98 7.07 7.09 12.14
N SER A 99 5.74 7.07 12.15
CA SER A 99 4.85 8.10 12.70
C SER A 99 3.41 7.61 12.55
N PRO A 100 2.44 8.15 13.33
CA PRO A 100 1.02 8.01 12.99
C PRO A 100 0.76 8.43 11.53
N PRO A 101 -0.15 7.75 10.81
CA PRO A 101 -0.49 8.13 9.45
C PRO A 101 -1.22 9.48 9.43
N SER A 102 -1.08 10.19 8.33
CA SER A 102 -1.78 11.46 8.10
C SER A 102 -2.28 11.52 6.66
N LYS A 103 -3.08 12.54 6.33
CA LYS A 103 -3.49 12.84 4.95
C LYS A 103 -2.30 12.98 4.00
N ARG A 104 -1.12 13.36 4.51
CA ARG A 104 0.13 13.52 3.77
C ARG A 104 1.06 12.31 3.90
N LEU A 105 0.96 11.56 5.00
CA LEU A 105 1.82 10.42 5.34
C LEU A 105 1.04 9.10 5.23
N LYS A 106 0.64 8.75 4.01
CA LYS A 106 -0.21 7.58 3.71
C LYS A 106 0.57 6.26 3.63
N TRP A 107 1.48 6.02 4.58
CA TRP A 107 2.31 4.81 4.57
C TRP A 107 1.49 3.54 4.84
N CYS A 108 0.42 3.60 5.63
CA CYS A 108 -0.40 2.44 5.99
C CYS A 108 -1.02 1.76 4.76
N CYS A 109 -1.54 2.52 3.78
CA CYS A 109 -2.04 1.96 2.53
C CYS A 109 -0.97 1.20 1.74
N LYS A 110 0.29 1.65 1.80
CA LYS A 110 1.38 0.99 1.09
C LYS A 110 1.82 -0.30 1.76
N VAL A 111 2.00 -0.25 3.08
CA VAL A 111 2.54 -1.36 3.88
C VAL A 111 1.48 -2.44 4.08
N MET A 112 0.26 -2.04 4.44
CA MET A 112 -0.78 -2.95 4.92
C MET A 112 -1.71 -3.42 3.81
N LYS A 113 -1.71 -2.76 2.63
CA LYS A 113 -2.64 -3.09 1.54
C LYS A 113 -1.94 -3.32 0.20
N LEU A 114 -1.33 -2.29 -0.38
CA LEU A 114 -0.83 -2.36 -1.76
C LEU A 114 0.35 -3.33 -1.91
N ALA A 115 1.32 -3.33 -1.00
CA ALA A 115 2.43 -4.29 -1.06
C ALA A 115 1.96 -5.73 -0.87
N LEU A 116 0.97 -5.95 0.00
CA LEU A 116 0.38 -7.26 0.26
C LEU A 116 -0.43 -7.76 -0.94
N MET A 117 -1.20 -6.89 -1.59
CA MET A 117 -1.91 -7.17 -2.84
C MET A 117 -0.94 -7.62 -3.95
N MET A 118 0.18 -6.91 -4.12
CA MET A 118 1.21 -7.29 -5.09
C MET A 118 1.89 -8.61 -4.73
N ASP A 119 2.25 -8.81 -3.46
CA ASP A 119 2.88 -10.04 -2.99
C ASP A 119 1.97 -11.25 -3.22
N TYR A 120 0.68 -11.09 -2.91
CA TYR A 120 -0.35 -12.09 -3.19
C TYR A 120 -0.42 -12.43 -4.69
N GLY A 121 -0.50 -11.40 -5.55
CA GLY A 121 -0.57 -11.59 -6.99
C GLY A 121 0.65 -12.33 -7.55
N ILE A 122 1.86 -12.02 -7.07
CA ILE A 122 3.09 -12.71 -7.48
C ILE A 122 3.06 -14.18 -7.05
N LYS A 123 2.70 -14.46 -5.79
CA LYS A 123 2.73 -15.82 -5.23
C LYS A 123 1.67 -16.73 -5.85
N ASN A 124 0.49 -16.20 -6.12
CA ASN A 124 -0.66 -16.95 -6.64
C ASN A 124 -0.87 -16.77 -8.15
N GLN A 125 0.10 -16.17 -8.85
CA GLN A 125 0.03 -15.89 -10.29
C GLN A 125 -1.23 -15.11 -10.72
N LYS A 126 -1.73 -14.24 -9.83
CA LYS A 126 -2.86 -13.34 -10.09
C LYS A 126 -2.34 -11.97 -10.51
N PHE A 127 -2.39 -11.68 -11.81
CA PHE A 127 -1.86 -10.44 -12.38
C PHE A 127 -2.96 -9.44 -12.77
N THR A 128 -4.22 -9.87 -12.80
CA THR A 128 -5.38 -8.98 -13.03
C THR A 128 -6.20 -8.82 -11.75
N PHE A 129 -6.29 -7.58 -11.29
CA PHE A 129 -7.04 -7.21 -10.09
C PHE A 129 -8.34 -6.50 -10.46
N LEU A 130 -9.48 -7.11 -10.15
CA LEU A 130 -10.77 -6.46 -10.27
C LEU A 130 -11.05 -5.63 -9.03
N THR A 131 -11.45 -4.37 -9.19
CA THR A 131 -11.75 -3.49 -8.05
C THR A 131 -13.01 -2.66 -8.26
N GLY A 132 -13.73 -2.36 -7.18
CA GLY A 132 -14.93 -1.51 -7.21
C GLY A 132 -14.64 -0.01 -7.20
N LEU A 133 -13.63 0.47 -7.93
CA LEU A 133 -13.35 1.90 -8.03
C LEU A 133 -14.42 2.59 -8.87
N ARG A 134 -14.83 3.80 -8.47
CA ARG A 134 -15.75 4.64 -9.25
C ARG A 134 -15.16 6.03 -9.53
N SER A 135 -15.49 6.56 -10.70
CA SER A 135 -14.96 7.83 -11.20
C SER A 135 -15.51 9.04 -10.45
N ASP A 136 -16.75 8.96 -9.96
CA ASP A 136 -17.46 10.04 -9.26
C ASP A 136 -17.01 10.23 -7.78
N GLU A 137 -16.22 9.32 -7.22
CA GLU A 137 -15.81 9.37 -5.81
C GLU A 137 -14.88 10.56 -5.51
N SER A 138 -14.18 11.09 -6.51
CA SER A 138 -13.40 12.33 -6.37
C SER A 138 -12.98 12.93 -7.73
N ARG A 139 -12.70 14.23 -7.75
CA ARG A 139 -12.10 14.93 -8.92
C ARG A 139 -10.81 14.29 -9.45
N ARG A 140 -10.08 13.54 -8.62
CA ARG A 140 -8.88 12.81 -9.07
C ARG A 140 -9.24 11.53 -9.83
N ARG A 141 -10.30 10.83 -9.39
CA ARG A 141 -10.77 9.57 -9.96
C ARG A 141 -11.56 9.76 -11.26
N SER A 142 -12.06 10.96 -11.52
CA SER A 142 -12.71 11.28 -12.81
C SER A 142 -11.79 11.17 -14.03
N LYS A 143 -10.47 11.01 -13.82
CA LYS A 143 -9.47 10.79 -14.88
C LYS A 143 -9.06 9.31 -15.02
N TYR A 144 -9.65 8.43 -14.23
CA TYR A 144 -9.31 7.01 -14.28
C TYR A 144 -10.02 6.36 -15.46
N THR A 145 -9.41 5.29 -15.95
CA THR A 145 -9.95 4.43 -17.01
C THR A 145 -10.35 3.10 -16.40
N GLU A 146 -11.27 2.39 -17.06
CA GLU A 146 -11.75 1.08 -16.60
C GLU A 146 -10.63 0.07 -16.52
N ILE A 147 -9.63 0.21 -17.40
CA ILE A 147 -8.44 -0.63 -17.44
C ILE A 147 -7.21 0.24 -17.17
N VAL A 148 -6.39 -0.18 -16.21
CA VAL A 148 -5.10 0.46 -15.91
C VAL A 148 -4.01 -0.61 -15.92
N SER A 149 -3.00 -0.42 -16.77
CA SER A 149 -1.78 -1.25 -16.77
C SER A 149 -0.76 -0.67 -15.78
N ASP A 150 -0.13 -1.55 -15.01
CA ASP A 150 0.76 -1.25 -13.88
C ASP A 150 0.16 -0.18 -12.93
N PRO A 151 -1.00 -0.48 -12.29
CA PRO A 151 -1.73 0.46 -11.42
C PRO A 151 -0.95 0.82 -10.14
N PHE A 152 0.11 0.06 -9.85
CA PHE A 152 0.89 0.23 -8.65
C PHE A 152 1.95 1.31 -8.82
N LEU A 153 2.36 1.89 -7.68
CA LEU A 153 3.43 2.87 -7.63
C LEU A 153 4.83 2.25 -7.80
N PHE A 154 4.88 0.94 -8.08
CA PHE A 154 6.03 0.04 -7.99
C PHE A 154 6.09 -0.81 -9.25
N SER A 155 6.95 -0.44 -10.19
CA SER A 155 7.17 -1.29 -11.36
C SER A 155 8.08 -2.44 -10.98
N ASN A 156 7.61 -3.67 -11.17
CA ASN A 156 8.43 -4.87 -11.16
C ASN A 156 8.67 -5.27 -12.63
N PRO A 157 9.93 -5.35 -13.11
CA PRO A 157 10.19 -5.60 -14.52
C PRO A 157 9.77 -6.99 -15.01
N ARG A 158 9.50 -7.94 -14.10
CA ARG A 158 9.03 -9.29 -14.44
C ARG A 158 7.51 -9.40 -14.48
N TYR A 159 6.79 -8.57 -13.74
CA TYR A 159 5.34 -8.70 -13.55
C TYR A 159 4.63 -7.43 -13.99
N THR A 160 3.71 -7.57 -14.94
CA THR A 160 2.81 -6.49 -15.35
C THR A 160 1.45 -6.74 -14.74
N PHE A 161 1.05 -5.90 -13.78
CA PHE A 161 -0.28 -5.98 -13.21
C PHE A 161 -1.29 -5.19 -14.03
N LYS A 162 -2.52 -5.68 -14.06
CA LYS A 162 -3.66 -5.01 -14.67
C LYS A 162 -4.71 -4.76 -13.60
N GLN A 163 -5.31 -3.58 -13.59
CA GLN A 163 -6.49 -3.30 -12.79
C GLN A 163 -7.69 -3.12 -13.72
N VAL A 164 -8.78 -3.82 -13.41
CA VAL A 164 -10.06 -3.72 -14.12
C VAL A 164 -11.13 -3.22 -13.16
N ASN A 165 -11.87 -2.19 -13.57
CA ASN A 165 -12.85 -1.48 -12.75
C ASN A 165 -14.23 -1.54 -13.43
N PRO A 166 -14.98 -2.65 -13.29
CA PRO A 166 -16.20 -2.88 -14.06
C PRO A 166 -17.34 -1.90 -13.75
N VAL A 167 -17.26 -1.23 -12.60
CA VAL A 167 -18.28 -0.26 -12.16
C VAL A 167 -17.77 1.18 -12.20
N LEU A 168 -16.68 1.46 -12.93
CA LEU A 168 -16.02 2.78 -12.86
C LEU A 168 -16.93 3.94 -13.22
N LEU A 169 -17.78 3.75 -14.22
CA LEU A 169 -18.68 4.78 -14.74
C LEU A 169 -20.04 4.79 -14.04
N TRP A 170 -20.28 3.86 -13.11
CA TRP A 170 -21.53 3.77 -12.39
C TRP A 170 -21.59 4.84 -11.30
N SER A 171 -22.72 5.52 -11.22
CA SER A 171 -23.08 6.43 -10.13
C SER A 171 -23.39 5.67 -8.84
N GLU A 172 -23.34 6.37 -7.71
CA GLU A 172 -23.69 5.76 -6.42
C GLU A 172 -25.14 5.25 -6.39
N ARG A 173 -26.05 5.94 -7.09
CA ARG A 173 -27.46 5.53 -7.18
C ARG A 173 -27.60 4.20 -7.93
N GLU A 174 -26.89 4.02 -9.04
CA GLU A 174 -26.93 2.78 -9.83
C GLU A 174 -26.35 1.61 -9.03
N ILE A 175 -25.29 1.82 -8.25
CA ILE A 175 -24.74 0.81 -7.34
C ILE A 175 -25.78 0.34 -6.33
N TRP A 176 -26.45 1.26 -5.66
CA TRP A 176 -27.48 0.90 -4.68
C TRP A 176 -28.69 0.24 -5.35
N GLN A 177 -29.13 0.75 -6.50
CA GLN A 177 -30.22 0.15 -7.26
C GLN A 177 -29.91 -1.30 -7.61
N TYR A 178 -28.71 -1.58 -8.13
CA TYR A 178 -28.25 -2.94 -8.42
C TYR A 178 -28.25 -3.85 -7.20
N ILE A 179 -27.73 -3.37 -6.06
CA ILE A 179 -27.71 -4.12 -4.80
C ILE A 179 -29.14 -4.48 -4.36
N HIS A 180 -30.09 -3.56 -4.51
CA HIS A 180 -31.48 -3.80 -4.13
C HIS A 180 -32.20 -4.74 -5.09
N GLU A 181 -32.04 -4.57 -6.40
CA GLU A 181 -32.66 -5.42 -7.43
C GLU A 181 -32.14 -6.87 -7.39
N ASN A 182 -30.88 -7.07 -7.01
CA ASN A 182 -30.25 -8.39 -6.88
C ASN A 182 -30.26 -8.94 -5.43
N GLU A 183 -30.92 -8.23 -4.50
CA GLU A 183 -31.03 -8.63 -3.09
C GLU A 183 -29.67 -8.91 -2.40
N LEU A 184 -28.61 -8.19 -2.79
CA LEU A 184 -27.26 -8.47 -2.31
C LEU A 184 -27.10 -8.07 -0.84
N PRO A 185 -26.55 -8.95 0.02
CA PRO A 185 -26.27 -8.61 1.42
C PRO A 185 -25.17 -7.55 1.47
N PHE A 186 -25.51 -6.32 1.84
CA PHE A 186 -24.56 -5.22 1.96
C PHE A 186 -24.08 -5.00 3.40
N ASN A 187 -22.94 -4.32 3.51
CA ASN A 187 -22.27 -4.10 4.80
C ASN A 187 -23.16 -3.32 5.79
N PRO A 188 -23.33 -3.81 7.04
CA PRO A 188 -24.19 -3.17 8.03
C PRO A 188 -23.74 -1.77 8.44
N LEU A 189 -22.48 -1.36 8.20
CA LEU A 189 -22.03 0.02 8.44
C LEU A 189 -22.88 1.07 7.71
N TYR A 190 -23.40 0.74 6.52
CA TYR A 190 -24.27 1.66 5.78
C TYR A 190 -25.59 1.92 6.51
N LYS A 191 -26.13 0.92 7.22
CA LYS A 191 -27.33 1.08 8.07
C LYS A 191 -27.07 1.95 9.29
N LEU A 192 -25.81 2.05 9.73
CA LEU A 192 -25.37 2.93 10.80
C LEU A 192 -25.02 4.35 10.31
N GLY A 193 -25.33 4.67 9.05
CA GLY A 193 -25.10 6.00 8.48
C GLY A 193 -23.68 6.26 7.99
N SER A 194 -22.83 5.23 7.88
CA SER A 194 -21.50 5.42 7.27
C SER A 194 -21.65 5.61 5.75
N PRO A 195 -21.09 6.67 5.15
CA PRO A 195 -21.17 6.89 3.69
C PRO A 195 -20.29 5.91 2.89
N ARG A 196 -19.32 5.28 3.55
CA ARG A 196 -18.39 4.31 2.93
C ARG A 196 -17.92 3.28 3.95
N VAL A 197 -17.38 2.17 3.46
CA VAL A 197 -16.62 1.22 4.27
C VAL A 197 -15.14 1.59 4.21
N GLY A 198 -14.53 1.83 5.36
CA GLY A 198 -13.16 2.31 5.48
C GLY A 198 -12.49 1.87 6.76
N CYS A 199 -11.26 2.33 6.97
CA CYS A 199 -10.53 2.02 8.20
C CYS A 199 -11.00 2.90 9.37
N TRP A 200 -11.17 2.32 10.56
CA TRP A 200 -11.63 3.00 11.78
C TRP A 200 -10.67 4.13 12.22
N CYS A 201 -9.37 4.02 11.86
CA CYS A 201 -8.33 4.99 12.23
C CYS A 201 -7.96 5.98 11.11
N CYS A 202 -8.71 6.03 10.00
CA CYS A 202 -8.27 6.73 8.80
C CYS A 202 -8.21 8.27 9.00
N PRO A 203 -7.07 8.94 8.74
CA PRO A 203 -6.98 10.40 8.84
C PRO A 203 -7.81 11.15 7.77
N LEU A 204 -8.30 10.43 6.76
CA LEU A 204 -9.20 10.94 5.72
C LEU A 204 -10.69 10.70 6.07
N ALA A 205 -10.99 9.95 7.12
CA ALA A 205 -12.37 9.70 7.54
C ALA A 205 -13.09 11.00 7.93
N SER A 206 -14.36 11.09 7.57
CA SER A 206 -15.30 12.14 7.95
C SER A 206 -15.57 12.15 9.46
N ARG A 207 -16.20 13.20 9.96
CA ARG A 207 -16.58 13.29 11.38
C ARG A 207 -17.49 12.13 11.80
N GLN A 208 -18.48 11.80 10.97
CA GLN A 208 -19.43 10.70 11.22
C GLN A 208 -18.70 9.36 11.32
N GLU A 209 -17.77 9.07 10.42
CA GLU A 209 -16.94 7.84 10.50
C GLU A 209 -16.09 7.80 11.78
N TRP A 210 -15.58 8.93 12.27
CA TRP A 210 -14.85 9.01 13.54
C TRP A 210 -15.75 8.81 14.75
N ASP A 211 -17.00 9.28 14.68
CA ASP A 211 -18.01 9.04 15.72
C ASP A 211 -18.34 7.54 15.78
N LEU A 212 -18.57 6.91 14.62
CA LEU A 212 -18.73 5.44 14.53
C LEU A 212 -17.51 4.68 15.05
N ALA A 213 -16.29 5.13 14.74
CA ALA A 213 -15.07 4.49 15.26
C ALA A 213 -14.97 4.58 16.79
N ARG A 214 -15.38 5.72 17.38
CA ARG A 214 -15.43 5.86 18.85
C ARG A 214 -16.41 4.87 19.47
N ASP A 215 -17.57 4.70 18.84
CA ASP A 215 -18.68 3.95 19.42
C ASP A 215 -18.52 2.42 19.19
N LEU A 216 -17.98 2.03 18.03
CA LEU A 216 -17.82 0.62 17.64
C LEU A 216 -16.43 0.04 17.96
N GLU A 217 -15.38 0.86 18.08
CA GLU A 217 -14.00 0.42 18.30
C GLU A 217 -13.32 1.11 19.51
N PRO A 218 -13.96 1.17 20.69
CA PRO A 218 -13.53 2.02 21.81
C PRO A 218 -12.09 1.72 22.28
N GLU A 219 -11.72 0.45 22.37
CA GLU A 219 -10.38 0.04 22.81
C GLU A 219 -9.30 0.38 21.77
N LYS A 220 -9.57 0.16 20.48
CA LYS A 220 -8.65 0.55 19.40
C LYS A 220 -8.48 2.07 19.35
N MET A 221 -9.57 2.80 19.56
CA MET A 221 -9.57 4.26 19.65
C MET A 221 -8.81 4.79 20.86
N LYS A 222 -8.89 4.12 22.01
CA LYS A 222 -8.08 4.43 23.21
C LYS A 222 -6.59 4.25 22.92
N LYS A 223 -6.20 3.13 22.30
CA LYS A 223 -4.81 2.88 21.86
C LYS A 223 -4.32 3.95 20.88
N LEU A 224 -5.14 4.31 19.89
CA LEU A 224 -4.80 5.35 18.92
C LEU A 224 -4.62 6.73 19.58
N LYS A 225 -5.52 7.11 20.49
CA LYS A 225 -5.39 8.38 21.25
C LYS A 225 -4.11 8.41 22.08
N LYS A 226 -3.75 7.30 22.75
CA LYS A 226 -2.49 7.18 23.48
C LYS A 226 -1.29 7.36 22.55
N LEU A 227 -1.26 6.63 21.43
CA LEU A 227 -0.21 6.74 20.41
C LEU A 227 -0.02 8.18 19.91
N ILE A 228 -1.11 8.90 19.63
CA ILE A 228 -1.06 10.30 19.19
C ILE A 228 -0.47 11.20 20.29
N ARG A 229 -0.86 11.01 21.55
CA ARG A 229 -0.31 11.76 22.69
C ARG A 229 1.18 11.48 22.87
N ASP A 230 1.59 10.22 22.85
CA ASP A 230 2.98 9.81 23.01
C ASP A 230 3.85 10.36 21.87
N PHE A 231 3.37 10.28 20.63
CA PHE A 231 4.07 10.88 19.49
C PHE A 231 4.19 12.41 19.63
N SER A 232 3.20 13.08 20.20
CA SER A 232 3.24 14.54 20.40
C SER A 232 4.41 14.98 21.28
N LEU A 233 4.86 14.14 22.23
CA LEU A 233 6.01 14.45 23.10
C LEU A 233 7.32 14.60 22.33
N LYS A 234 7.44 13.92 21.17
CA LYS A 234 8.57 14.03 20.23
C LYS A 234 8.59 15.35 19.45
N LEU A 235 7.52 16.16 19.54
CA LEU A 235 7.40 17.45 18.87
C LEU A 235 7.78 18.60 19.82
N PRO A 236 8.24 19.76 19.27
CA PRO A 236 8.45 20.97 20.07
C PRO A 236 7.20 21.35 20.86
N ALA A 237 7.38 21.80 22.11
CA ALA A 237 6.30 22.07 23.07
C ALA A 237 5.14 22.88 22.48
N ARG A 238 5.45 23.93 21.71
CA ARG A 238 4.47 24.81 21.05
C ARG A 238 3.50 24.12 20.08
N TYR A 239 3.83 22.94 19.56
CA TYR A 239 2.98 22.20 18.61
C TYR A 239 2.17 21.07 19.25
N ARG A 240 2.50 20.65 20.48
CA ARG A 240 1.94 19.42 21.10
C ARG A 240 0.42 19.47 21.22
N HIS A 241 -0.12 20.55 21.80
CA HIS A 241 -1.56 20.71 21.97
C HIS A 241 -2.30 20.71 20.63
N LYS A 242 -1.82 21.48 19.64
CA LYS A 242 -2.40 21.54 18.30
C LYS A 242 -2.37 20.18 17.60
N TYR A 243 -1.28 19.43 17.76
CA TYR A 243 -1.14 18.08 17.20
C TYR A 243 -2.19 17.12 17.77
N VAL A 244 -2.29 17.03 19.10
CA VAL A 244 -3.22 16.12 19.78
C VAL A 244 -4.68 16.46 19.48
N LYS A 245 -5.06 17.74 19.46
CA LYS A 245 -6.45 18.16 19.27
C LYS A 245 -7.03 17.67 17.94
N ASN A 246 -6.27 17.79 16.84
CA ASN A 246 -6.62 17.29 15.50
C ASN A 246 -5.50 17.47 14.46
N GLY A 247 -4.42 18.18 14.80
CA GLY A 247 -3.32 18.49 13.88
C GLY A 247 -2.60 17.26 13.33
N TRP A 248 -2.63 16.14 14.05
CA TRP A 248 -2.04 14.87 13.62
C TRP A 248 -2.58 14.38 12.27
N LYS A 249 -3.88 14.59 11.97
CA LYS A 249 -4.50 14.16 10.71
C LYS A 249 -3.90 14.85 9.48
N SER A 250 -3.42 16.09 9.64
CA SER A 250 -2.79 16.87 8.56
C SER A 250 -1.28 17.01 8.74
N PHE A 251 -0.70 16.26 9.68
CA PHE A 251 0.70 16.38 10.04
C PHE A 251 1.62 16.06 8.87
N ALA A 252 2.66 16.87 8.75
CA ALA A 252 3.81 16.62 7.92
C ALA A 252 5.03 17.23 8.61
N PHE A 253 6.21 16.72 8.26
CA PHE A 253 7.47 17.15 8.83
C PHE A 253 8.48 17.41 7.72
N LYS A 254 9.46 18.26 8.01
CA LYS A 254 10.70 18.31 7.23
C LYS A 254 11.54 17.10 7.60
N TYR A 255 12.21 16.52 6.62
CA TYR A 255 13.11 15.40 6.87
C TYR A 255 14.36 15.90 7.57
N HIS A 256 14.70 15.30 8.71
CA HIS A 256 15.97 15.50 9.38
C HIS A 256 16.97 14.49 8.80
N LYS A 257 17.94 15.00 8.05
CA LYS A 257 19.03 14.18 7.51
C LYS A 257 20.16 14.20 8.52
N ASN A 258 20.57 13.02 8.96
CA ASN A 258 21.69 12.83 9.87
C ASN A 258 22.80 12.16 9.07
N PRO A 259 23.81 12.91 8.61
CA PRO A 259 25.00 12.34 8.00
C PRO A 259 25.69 11.39 8.98
N VAL A 260 25.82 10.12 8.60
CA VAL A 260 26.49 9.10 9.44
C VAL A 260 27.62 8.38 8.72
N MET A 261 27.76 8.67 7.43
CA MET A 261 28.68 7.98 6.52
C MET A 261 29.11 8.96 5.42
N LYS A 262 30.39 8.96 5.10
CA LYS A 262 30.97 9.68 3.96
C LYS A 262 31.36 8.68 2.89
N MET A 263 31.09 9.01 1.62
CA MET A 263 31.45 8.19 0.48
C MET A 263 32.36 8.98 -0.47
N SER A 264 33.60 8.53 -0.64
CA SER A 264 34.56 9.07 -1.61
C SER A 264 34.77 8.09 -2.77
N ILE A 265 35.28 8.58 -3.89
CA ILE A 265 35.55 7.76 -5.09
C ILE A 265 36.99 7.95 -5.58
N PRO A 266 38.01 7.60 -4.77
CA PRO A 266 39.39 7.61 -5.23
C PRO A 266 39.60 6.56 -6.34
N ASN A 267 40.15 6.97 -7.48
CA ASN A 267 40.59 6.06 -8.55
C ASN A 267 39.51 5.05 -9.02
N LYS A 268 38.24 5.48 -9.11
CA LYS A 268 37.07 4.66 -9.48
C LYS A 268 36.63 3.60 -8.44
N THR A 269 37.27 3.51 -7.28
CA THR A 269 36.83 2.68 -6.17
C THR A 269 35.96 3.48 -5.20
N TYR A 270 34.79 2.98 -4.85
CA TYR A 270 33.92 3.62 -3.86
C TYR A 270 34.39 3.27 -2.47
N THR A 271 34.58 4.26 -1.60
CA THR A 271 35.01 4.07 -0.20
C THR A 271 34.02 4.73 0.75
N LEU A 272 33.41 3.93 1.62
CA LEU A 272 32.52 4.35 2.69
C LEU A 272 33.29 4.44 4.00
N VAL A 273 33.23 5.59 4.67
CA VAL A 273 33.81 5.80 6.00
C VAL A 273 32.69 6.10 6.99
N ALA A 274 32.55 5.26 8.01
CA ALA A 274 31.55 5.38 9.06
C ALA A 274 31.92 4.50 10.28
N ARG A 275 31.17 4.66 11.38
CA ARG A 275 31.23 3.67 12.49
C ARG A 275 30.83 2.29 11.98
N ASP A 276 31.50 1.24 12.50
CA ASP A 276 31.30 -0.15 12.08
C ASP A 276 29.81 -0.56 12.07
N PHE A 277 29.07 -0.20 13.11
CA PHE A 277 27.61 -0.39 13.18
C PHE A 277 26.80 0.08 11.96
N TYR A 278 27.22 1.15 11.28
CA TYR A 278 26.56 1.62 10.06
C TYR A 278 27.07 0.92 8.80
N LEU A 279 28.33 0.50 8.79
CA LEU A 279 28.93 -0.26 7.70
C LEU A 279 28.30 -1.66 7.61
N ASP A 280 28.12 -2.32 8.75
CA ASP A 280 27.49 -3.65 8.82
C ASP A 280 26.06 -3.63 8.23
N LYS A 281 25.33 -2.52 8.41
CA LYS A 281 23.98 -2.34 7.83
C LYS A 281 23.96 -2.14 6.32
N VAL A 282 25.00 -1.55 5.74
CA VAL A 282 25.04 -1.34 4.28
C VAL A 282 25.59 -2.54 3.55
N GLU A 283 26.36 -3.37 4.25
CA GLU A 283 26.84 -4.67 3.77
C GLU A 283 25.69 -5.60 3.37
N ASP A 284 24.56 -5.57 4.09
CA ASP A 284 23.34 -6.35 3.81
C ASP A 284 22.83 -6.28 2.35
N LEU A 285 23.10 -5.17 1.65
CA LEU A 285 22.70 -4.97 0.25
C LEU A 285 23.89 -4.71 -0.68
N LEU A 286 25.12 -4.74 -0.16
CA LEU A 286 26.31 -4.38 -0.92
C LEU A 286 26.56 -5.33 -2.10
N PHE A 287 26.24 -6.61 -1.93
CA PHE A 287 26.33 -7.61 -3.00
C PHE A 287 25.56 -7.24 -4.27
N ILE A 288 24.51 -6.41 -4.16
CA ILE A 288 23.78 -5.94 -5.34
C ILE A 288 24.65 -4.99 -6.17
N LEU A 289 25.53 -4.20 -5.54
CA LEU A 289 26.38 -3.20 -6.20
C LEU A 289 27.73 -3.76 -6.63
N SER A 290 28.25 -4.72 -5.87
CA SER A 290 29.59 -5.23 -6.06
C SER A 290 29.77 -6.64 -5.52
N SER A 291 30.37 -7.48 -6.35
CA SER A 291 30.92 -8.79 -5.99
C SER A 291 32.27 -8.70 -5.28
N LYS A 292 32.95 -7.55 -5.34
CA LYS A 292 34.31 -7.32 -4.82
C LYS A 292 34.34 -6.14 -3.87
N PHE A 293 34.29 -6.43 -2.58
CA PHE A 293 34.41 -5.42 -1.53
C PHE A 293 35.44 -5.81 -0.47
N GLN A 294 35.98 -4.80 0.20
CA GLN A 294 36.93 -4.96 1.29
C GLN A 294 36.40 -4.22 2.52
N ARG A 295 36.26 -4.94 3.63
CA ARG A 295 35.83 -4.41 4.92
C ARG A 295 37.04 -4.28 5.85
N ARG A 296 37.23 -3.10 6.43
CA ARG A 296 38.21 -2.82 7.51
C ARG A 296 37.54 -1.99 8.59
N SER A 297 37.99 -2.02 9.84
CA SER A 297 37.35 -1.19 10.88
C SER A 297 37.29 0.28 10.45
N GLY A 298 36.09 0.87 10.51
CA GLY A 298 35.82 2.25 10.10
C GLY A 298 35.68 2.49 8.58
N SER A 299 35.92 1.48 7.73
CA SER A 299 35.89 1.65 6.27
C SER A 299 35.35 0.43 5.50
N LEU A 300 34.70 0.69 4.38
CA LEU A 300 34.25 -0.32 3.42
C LEU A 300 34.47 0.19 1.99
N SER A 301 35.29 -0.52 1.22
CA SER A 301 35.60 -0.15 -0.16
C SER A 301 35.05 -1.19 -1.14
N PHE A 302 34.56 -0.77 -2.29
CA PHE A 302 34.01 -1.65 -3.32
C PHE A 302 34.13 -1.04 -4.72
N ASP A 303 34.25 -1.91 -5.72
CA ASP A 303 34.20 -1.52 -7.13
C ASP A 303 32.84 -1.91 -7.71
N LEU A 304 32.22 -1.02 -8.49
CA LEU A 304 30.92 -1.33 -9.08
C LEU A 304 31.07 -2.39 -10.18
N ASP A 305 30.18 -3.38 -10.16
CA ASP A 305 30.09 -4.35 -11.26
C ASP A 305 29.43 -3.73 -12.51
N VAL A 306 28.66 -2.65 -12.35
CA VAL A 306 27.92 -1.95 -13.42
C VAL A 306 27.93 -0.44 -13.18
N ASP A 307 27.98 0.35 -14.25
CA ASP A 307 27.88 1.81 -14.15
C ASP A 307 26.49 2.23 -13.63
N LEU A 308 26.49 2.85 -12.45
CA LEU A 308 25.29 3.33 -11.77
C LEU A 308 25.46 4.79 -11.39
N GLN A 309 24.37 5.54 -11.50
CA GLN A 309 24.37 6.92 -11.02
C GLN A 309 24.58 6.93 -9.50
N LYS A 310 25.35 7.91 -9.00
CA LYS A 310 25.56 8.18 -7.56
C LYS A 310 24.27 8.10 -6.73
N GLN A 311 23.16 8.60 -7.28
CA GLN A 311 21.87 8.59 -6.61
C GLN A 311 21.25 7.18 -6.44
N GLN A 312 21.52 6.24 -7.35
CA GLN A 312 21.06 4.86 -7.28
C GLN A 312 21.81 4.09 -6.19
N ILE A 313 23.14 4.23 -6.16
CA ILE A 313 24.02 3.67 -5.14
C ILE A 313 23.58 4.13 -3.75
N ARG A 314 23.51 5.46 -3.56
CA ARG A 314 23.05 6.06 -2.30
C ARG A 314 21.67 5.60 -1.90
N MET A 315 20.75 5.45 -2.84
CA MET A 315 19.39 5.02 -2.54
C MET A 315 19.34 3.58 -2.04
N LEU A 316 20.15 2.68 -2.59
CA LEU A 316 20.24 1.31 -2.12
C LEU A 316 20.87 1.23 -0.73
N LEU A 317 22.01 1.90 -0.52
CA LEU A 317 22.69 1.92 0.78
C LEU A 317 21.85 2.61 1.87
N GLU A 318 21.22 3.75 1.57
CA GLU A 318 20.31 4.41 2.52
C GLU A 318 19.05 3.59 2.83
N LYS A 319 18.66 2.67 1.93
CA LYS A 319 17.50 1.78 2.14
C LYS A 319 17.79 0.74 3.21
N SER A 320 18.96 0.09 3.20
CA SER A 320 19.35 -0.83 4.28
C SER A 320 19.63 -0.08 5.58
N LEU A 321 20.38 1.01 5.51
CA LEU A 321 20.75 1.86 6.65
C LEU A 321 19.54 2.35 7.46
N ASN A 322 18.41 2.61 6.79
CA ASN A 322 17.19 3.11 7.42
C ASN A 322 16.08 2.07 7.56
N CYS A 323 16.31 0.80 7.22
CA CYS A 323 15.25 -0.20 7.10
C CYS A 323 14.37 -0.31 8.36
N VAL A 324 13.05 -0.27 8.16
CA VAL A 324 12.03 -0.41 9.21
C VAL A 324 11.31 -1.76 9.16
N GLY A 325 11.76 -2.69 8.30
CA GLY A 325 11.14 -4.01 8.15
C GLY A 325 9.79 -3.99 7.44
N CYS A 326 9.49 -3.00 6.59
CA CYS A 326 8.15 -2.84 5.99
C CYS A 326 7.77 -3.86 4.91
N GLY A 327 8.72 -4.58 4.32
CA GLY A 327 8.45 -5.55 3.25
C GLY A 327 8.06 -4.96 1.89
N VAL A 328 7.64 -3.69 1.81
CA VAL A 328 7.18 -3.03 0.56
C VAL A 328 8.15 -3.17 -0.62
N CYS A 329 9.45 -3.23 -0.35
CA CYS A 329 10.44 -3.31 -1.40
C CYS A 329 10.76 -4.73 -1.88
N LEU A 330 10.21 -5.78 -1.24
CA LEU A 330 10.44 -7.16 -1.62
C LEU A 330 9.76 -7.46 -2.96
N VAL A 331 8.53 -6.97 -3.15
CA VAL A 331 7.75 -7.11 -4.40
C VAL A 331 8.35 -6.39 -5.61
N LEU A 332 9.43 -5.60 -5.42
CA LEU A 332 10.20 -4.99 -6.51
C LEU A 332 11.22 -5.94 -7.11
N CYS A 333 11.61 -7.00 -6.40
CA CYS A 333 12.63 -7.93 -6.86
C CYS A 333 12.01 -8.95 -7.83
N PRO A 334 12.37 -8.98 -9.12
CA PRO A 334 11.79 -9.91 -10.09
C PRO A 334 12.18 -11.37 -9.81
N VAL A 335 13.27 -11.59 -9.09
CA VAL A 335 13.84 -12.92 -8.82
C VAL A 335 13.69 -13.34 -7.35
N GLY A 336 12.96 -12.55 -6.55
CA GLY A 336 12.73 -12.88 -5.13
C GLY A 336 14.00 -12.93 -4.28
N ALA A 337 15.07 -12.24 -4.68
CA ALA A 337 16.34 -12.22 -3.95
C ALA A 337 16.31 -11.33 -2.70
N LEU A 338 15.35 -10.43 -2.55
CA LEU A 338 15.22 -9.60 -1.34
C LEU A 338 14.33 -10.30 -0.32
N TYR A 339 14.74 -10.30 0.95
CA TYR A 339 13.95 -10.82 2.07
C TYR A 339 14.15 -9.98 3.34
N LEU A 340 13.40 -10.31 4.40
CA LEU A 340 13.51 -9.67 5.72
C LEU A 340 14.02 -10.66 6.76
N ASP A 341 15.07 -10.28 7.49
CA ASP A 341 15.57 -10.99 8.68
C ASP A 341 16.44 -10.07 9.56
N PRO A 342 15.90 -9.43 10.60
CA PRO A 342 14.59 -8.75 10.61
C PRO A 342 14.59 -7.50 9.71
N LYS A 343 15.76 -7.12 9.18
CA LYS A 343 15.97 -6.02 8.23
C LYS A 343 16.12 -6.57 6.81
N ILE A 344 16.19 -5.66 5.85
CA ILE A 344 16.26 -6.05 4.45
C ILE A 344 17.64 -6.65 4.17
N LYS A 345 17.65 -7.86 3.61
CA LYS A 345 18.84 -8.57 3.15
C LYS A 345 18.67 -8.98 1.69
N VAL A 346 19.78 -9.40 1.08
CA VAL A 346 19.81 -10.00 -0.26
C VAL A 346 20.33 -11.43 -0.19
N ASP A 347 19.65 -12.33 -0.90
CA ASP A 347 20.10 -13.68 -1.18
C ASP A 347 21.01 -13.61 -2.43
N SER A 348 22.31 -13.72 -2.21
CA SER A 348 23.32 -13.62 -3.27
C SER A 348 23.19 -14.71 -4.33
N SER A 349 22.65 -15.88 -3.97
CA SER A 349 22.44 -17.00 -4.90
C SER A 349 21.33 -16.72 -5.92
N LYS A 350 20.38 -15.82 -5.59
CA LYS A 350 19.25 -15.46 -6.46
C LYS A 350 19.44 -14.12 -7.16
N CYS A 351 20.28 -13.23 -6.61
CA CYS A 351 20.41 -11.88 -7.12
C CYS A 351 21.11 -11.87 -8.49
N VAL A 352 20.38 -11.47 -9.54
CA VAL A 352 20.90 -11.38 -10.92
C VAL A 352 21.42 -9.98 -11.29
N GLY A 353 21.61 -9.07 -10.33
CA GLY A 353 22.13 -7.73 -10.62
C GLY A 353 21.27 -6.88 -11.56
N CYS A 354 19.94 -7.08 -11.62
CA CYS A 354 19.08 -6.32 -12.55
C CYS A 354 18.84 -4.85 -12.13
N PHE A 355 19.12 -4.53 -10.86
CA PHE A 355 18.94 -3.22 -10.23
C PHE A 355 17.50 -2.69 -10.18
N ALA A 356 16.48 -3.53 -10.37
CA ALA A 356 15.07 -3.13 -10.24
C ALA A 356 14.77 -2.47 -8.87
N CYS A 357 15.47 -2.91 -7.83
CA CYS A 357 15.34 -2.36 -6.47
C CYS A 357 15.91 -0.93 -6.32
N CYS A 358 16.65 -0.41 -7.31
CA CYS A 358 17.24 0.93 -7.31
C CYS A 358 17.20 1.69 -8.66
N LYS A 359 16.55 1.18 -9.71
CA LYS A 359 16.37 1.85 -11.01
C LYS A 359 15.08 2.66 -11.06
N ARG A 360 15.19 3.98 -11.21
CA ARG A 360 14.04 4.88 -11.34
C ARG A 360 13.29 4.60 -12.64
N VAL A 361 12.04 4.16 -12.53
CA VAL A 361 11.06 4.31 -13.61
C VAL A 361 10.32 5.63 -13.37
N ASP A 362 10.35 6.57 -14.32
CA ASP A 362 9.57 7.82 -14.37
C ASP A 362 9.42 8.60 -13.06
N SER A 363 10.51 8.84 -12.31
CA SER A 363 10.49 9.51 -10.99
C SER A 363 9.70 8.80 -9.86
N LYS A 364 9.19 7.58 -10.09
CA LYS A 364 8.31 6.79 -9.19
C LYS A 364 9.03 6.05 -8.05
N LEU A 365 10.37 5.93 -8.06
CA LEU A 365 11.12 5.30 -6.95
C LEU A 365 11.08 6.08 -5.63
N LYS A 366 10.51 7.30 -5.66
CA LYS A 366 10.10 8.06 -4.49
C LYS A 366 9.02 7.36 -3.66
N MET A 367 8.61 6.13 -3.99
CA MET A 367 7.59 5.40 -3.23
C MET A 367 8.09 4.05 -2.67
N GLY A 368 9.15 3.44 -3.22
CA GLY A 368 9.54 2.03 -3.01
C GLY A 368 10.21 1.70 -1.67
N CYS A 369 10.61 2.71 -0.91
CA CYS A 369 11.12 2.55 0.45
C CYS A 369 10.31 3.41 1.43
N VAL A 370 9.56 2.77 2.32
CA VAL A 370 8.74 3.44 3.34
C VAL A 370 9.61 4.27 4.29
N ALA A 371 10.74 3.70 4.73
CA ALA A 371 11.66 4.34 5.66
C ALA A 371 12.39 5.56 5.09
N ARG A 372 12.54 5.61 3.76
CA ARG A 372 12.83 6.86 3.07
C ARG A 372 11.55 7.68 3.23
N ASN A 373 10.79 7.98 2.21
CA ASN A 373 9.44 8.59 2.19
C ASN A 373 8.74 9.04 3.50
N TYR A 374 8.60 8.21 4.54
CA TYR A 374 7.81 8.52 5.74
C TYR A 374 8.58 8.58 7.06
N ARG A 375 9.89 8.30 7.10
CA ARG A 375 10.63 8.47 8.36
C ARG A 375 11.05 9.93 8.55
N MET A 376 10.84 10.47 9.75
CA MET A 376 11.15 11.85 10.11
C MET A 376 12.67 12.13 10.14
N SER A 377 13.41 11.27 10.83
CA SER A 377 14.88 11.31 10.86
C SER A 377 15.46 10.15 10.05
N ARG A 378 16.41 10.45 9.17
CA ARG A 378 17.07 9.46 8.32
C ARG A 378 18.56 9.62 8.38
N ASN A 379 19.23 8.48 8.52
CA ASN A 379 20.65 8.39 8.32
C ASN A 379 20.96 8.57 6.84
N THR A 380 21.92 9.41 6.51
CA THR A 380 22.29 9.73 5.13
C THR A 380 23.77 9.53 4.88
N ILE A 381 24.08 9.35 3.60
CA ILE A 381 25.45 9.27 3.10
C ILE A 381 25.79 10.60 2.43
N GLU A 382 26.90 11.20 2.85
CA GLU A 382 27.52 12.37 2.22
C GLU A 382 28.48 11.93 1.14
N PHE A 383 28.55 12.70 0.04
CA PHE A 383 29.42 12.47 -1.10
C PHE A 383 30.57 13.47 -1.10
#